data_AF-M3V0Q2-F1
#
_entry.id   AF-M3V0Q2-F1
#
_cell.length_a   1.000
_cell.length_b   1.000
_cell.length_c   1.000
_cell.angle_alpha   90.00
_cell.angle_beta   90.00
_cell.angle_gamma   90.00
#
_symmetry.space_group_name_H-M   'P 1'
#
loop_
_entity.id
_entity.type
_entity.pdbx_description
1 polymer ?
#
loop_
_entity_poly.entity_id
_entity_poly.type
_entity_poly.pdbx_seq_one_letter_code
_entity_poly.pdbx_strand_id
1 'polypeptide(L)'
;MKITKSRNYKRREMKQLDTVYLMKVIPHIRDMKDIQNIELINKKCGVAINSLKVNPWFTSEKDINKFCRIFNPPTCNCNLLPVDETILMKVEKIKNYDIDNFLRTMEMFDEERMIEEGEEEIGITEKEKERIRKIIQKVETITCLSDIPEELIEILIENMQKGIKIRCGEVFSVLFERIIDKVKIKEEKYPSEIIIEGNTNGVWIKNIEKKNIRIIYDDIPEKVISNTPKGIKVYSHKILINEENNEHNIIPIRTSSNDIDNYNLFDIKITINDIINEEKRKKIHNILNDLYANCISFIEPLQKTFEENVQITNIELPELPKHIKYLFIRTKKTKLIINQQYIETLIIESDNPSIELLNTLHLKELKIIGVNEIDEKQRGKLQFGFKQKPKQEEQEKKEKDKLSFENTLPNLEVLQLIRCYNLNINTTTNKIKNIEMTECEKCQISVKSDYLEKLNFNRNKEIEIKIITDKRSNNYIKECENFKLEIESNNEQNIDIIKGNIIEIKSPLSQLIIAESKEVSIKGNEKCNSLKVVESTINEIDIKPKRIILKRNEEYKRMSLKEAEEICIIRMKDSTFEGLFDNCKKLYIDECENCKFIIKQNEINKMKLTK
;
A
#
# COMPACT_ATOMS: atom_id res chain seq x y z
N MET A 1 -36.72 66.87 -42.54
CA MET A 1 -35.61 65.98 -42.18
C MET A 1 -35.87 65.40 -40.80
N LYS A 2 -36.33 64.14 -40.72
CA LYS A 2 -36.52 63.38 -39.48
C LYS A 2 -35.44 62.30 -39.45
N ILE A 3 -34.64 62.24 -38.39
CA ILE A 3 -33.76 61.10 -38.14
C ILE A 3 -34.34 60.33 -36.95
N THR A 4 -34.88 59.15 -37.27
CA THR A 4 -35.51 58.21 -36.37
C THR A 4 -34.45 57.22 -35.83
N LYS A 5 -34.54 56.92 -34.54
CA LYS A 5 -33.72 55.92 -33.82
C LYS A 5 -33.82 54.53 -34.47
N SER A 6 -32.69 53.85 -34.65
CA SER A 6 -32.61 52.42 -34.94
C SER A 6 -32.23 51.64 -33.68
N ARG A 7 -33.18 50.81 -33.21
CA ARG A 7 -32.95 49.68 -32.29
C ARG A 7 -32.33 48.54 -33.10
N ASN A 8 -31.19 48.00 -32.68
CA ASN A 8 -30.84 46.56 -32.72
C ASN A 8 -29.34 46.36 -32.40
N TYR A 9 -28.99 46.26 -31.12
CA TYR A 9 -27.78 45.55 -30.71
C TYR A 9 -28.20 44.11 -30.39
N LYS A 10 -28.13 43.22 -31.39
CA LYS A 10 -28.28 41.78 -31.20
C LYS A 10 -27.17 41.30 -30.25
N ARG A 11 -27.56 40.65 -29.15
CA ARG A 11 -26.72 39.77 -28.32
C ARG A 11 -25.90 38.86 -29.25
N ARG A 12 -24.59 39.05 -29.32
CA ARG A 12 -23.67 38.07 -29.91
C ARG A 12 -23.60 36.83 -29.02
N GLU A 13 -23.53 35.69 -29.68
CA GLU A 13 -23.54 34.34 -29.12
C GLU A 13 -22.36 34.07 -28.17
N MET A 14 -22.67 33.74 -26.91
CA MET A 14 -21.84 32.85 -26.08
C MET A 14 -22.35 31.44 -26.36
N LYS A 15 -21.66 30.60 -27.13
CA LYS A 15 -22.19 29.26 -27.45
C LYS A 15 -21.25 28.06 -27.40
N GLN A 16 -19.92 28.21 -27.49
CA GLN A 16 -19.04 27.04 -27.61
C GLN A 16 -17.91 26.97 -26.58
N LEU A 17 -17.14 28.06 -26.40
CA LEU A 17 -15.98 28.03 -25.49
C LEU A 17 -16.34 27.85 -24.01
N ASP A 18 -17.37 28.54 -23.50
CA ASP A 18 -17.80 28.41 -22.10
C ASP A 18 -18.40 27.03 -21.81
N THR A 19 -19.12 26.45 -22.78
CA THR A 19 -19.67 25.10 -22.70
C THR A 19 -18.56 24.05 -22.64
N VAL A 20 -17.50 24.22 -23.44
CA VAL A 20 -16.30 23.37 -23.43
C VAL A 20 -15.54 23.49 -22.10
N TYR A 21 -15.46 24.70 -21.52
CA TYR A 21 -14.81 24.92 -20.23
C TYR A 21 -15.58 24.27 -19.08
N LEU A 22 -16.91 24.42 -19.05
CA LEU A 22 -17.78 23.73 -18.08
C LEU A 22 -17.75 22.20 -18.27
N MET A 23 -17.68 21.70 -19.51
CA MET A 23 -17.50 20.28 -19.82
C MET A 23 -16.14 19.71 -19.41
N LYS A 24 -15.10 20.53 -19.18
CA LYS A 24 -13.84 20.08 -18.57
C LYS A 24 -13.87 20.05 -17.04
N VAL A 25 -14.80 20.79 -16.42
CA VAL A 25 -15.01 20.80 -14.96
C VAL A 25 -15.92 19.65 -14.51
N ILE A 26 -16.95 19.33 -15.28
CA ILE A 26 -17.92 18.25 -15.00
C ILE A 26 -17.29 16.83 -14.86
N PRO A 27 -16.22 16.44 -15.58
CA PRO A 27 -15.51 15.18 -15.41
C PRO A 27 -14.86 14.98 -14.04
N HIS A 28 -14.68 16.06 -13.25
CA HIS A 28 -14.07 16.01 -11.92
C HIS A 28 -15.09 16.11 -10.77
N ILE A 29 -16.39 16.02 -11.07
CA ILE A 29 -17.46 16.00 -10.08
C ILE A 29 -17.48 14.64 -9.39
N ARG A 30 -17.28 14.62 -8.07
CA ARG A 30 -17.21 13.36 -7.31
C ARG A 30 -18.55 12.93 -6.73
N ASP A 31 -19.39 13.90 -6.36
CA ASP A 31 -20.66 13.65 -5.69
C ASP A 31 -21.77 14.66 -6.06
N MET A 32 -22.98 14.45 -5.52
CA MET A 32 -24.09 15.37 -5.74
C MET A 32 -23.94 16.72 -5.02
N LYS A 33 -23.03 16.84 -4.04
CA LYS A 33 -22.76 18.12 -3.35
C LYS A 33 -22.00 19.06 -4.28
N ASP A 34 -21.06 18.54 -5.06
CA ASP A 34 -20.37 19.29 -6.11
C ASP A 34 -21.36 19.84 -7.14
N ILE A 35 -22.34 19.03 -7.57
CA ILE A 35 -23.42 19.46 -8.46
C ILE A 35 -24.22 20.61 -7.85
N GLN A 36 -24.67 20.46 -6.60
CA GLN A 36 -25.43 21.49 -5.89
C GLN A 36 -24.63 22.79 -5.76
N ASN A 37 -23.34 22.70 -5.44
CA ASN A 37 -22.45 23.86 -5.36
C ASN A 37 -22.35 24.57 -6.72
N ILE A 38 -22.20 23.81 -7.82
CA ILE A 38 -22.15 24.35 -9.17
C ILE A 38 -23.46 25.03 -9.56
N GLU A 39 -24.61 24.44 -9.22
CA GLU A 39 -25.92 25.07 -9.45
C GLU A 39 -26.09 26.39 -8.69
N LEU A 40 -25.54 26.49 -7.47
CA LEU A 40 -25.59 27.69 -6.64
C LEU A 40 -24.71 28.84 -7.15
N ILE A 41 -23.66 28.57 -7.92
CA ILE A 41 -22.76 29.61 -8.46
C ILE A 41 -23.49 30.49 -9.48
N ASN A 42 -24.26 29.89 -10.40
CA ASN A 42 -24.99 30.63 -11.43
C ASN A 42 -26.13 29.80 -12.05
N LYS A 43 -27.27 30.43 -12.34
CA LYS A 43 -28.39 29.81 -13.08
C LYS A 43 -27.97 29.16 -14.41
N LYS A 44 -26.96 29.70 -15.09
CA LYS A 44 -26.41 29.12 -16.33
C LYS A 44 -25.74 27.77 -16.10
N CYS A 45 -25.14 27.54 -14.93
CA CYS A 45 -24.52 26.26 -14.60
C CYS A 45 -25.58 25.17 -14.37
N GLY A 46 -26.72 25.52 -13.75
CA GLY A 46 -27.87 24.61 -13.67
C GLY A 46 -28.42 24.22 -15.05
N VAL A 47 -28.47 25.15 -16.01
CA VAL A 47 -28.84 24.83 -17.41
C VAL A 47 -27.82 23.88 -18.05
N ALA A 48 -26.52 24.07 -17.80
CA ALA A 48 -25.48 23.18 -18.31
C ALA A 48 -25.58 21.76 -17.73
N ILE A 49 -25.84 21.63 -16.42
CA ILE A 49 -26.05 20.33 -15.76
C ILE A 49 -27.30 19.63 -16.29
N ASN A 50 -28.43 20.34 -16.41
CA ASN A 50 -29.66 19.81 -17.01
C ASN A 50 -29.48 19.41 -18.49
N SER A 51 -28.49 19.99 -19.18
CA SER A 51 -28.20 19.65 -20.58
C SER A 51 -27.29 18.43 -20.73
N LEU A 52 -26.78 17.87 -19.62
CA LEU A 52 -25.99 16.65 -19.66
C LEU A 52 -26.85 15.47 -20.10
N LYS A 53 -26.39 14.78 -21.14
CA LYS A 53 -27.06 13.58 -21.64
C LYS A 53 -26.77 12.32 -20.82
N VAL A 54 -25.79 12.42 -19.90
CA VAL A 54 -25.30 11.33 -19.07
C VAL A 54 -24.87 11.88 -17.72
N ASN A 55 -25.04 11.10 -16.65
CA ASN A 55 -24.50 11.49 -15.34
C ASN A 55 -22.96 11.51 -15.33
N PRO A 56 -22.36 12.36 -14.47
CA PRO A 56 -20.92 12.33 -14.17
C PRO A 56 -20.41 10.98 -13.65
N TRP A 57 -19.08 10.83 -13.58
CA TRP A 57 -18.42 9.66 -12.99
C TRP A 57 -18.46 9.71 -11.45
N PHE A 58 -19.66 9.56 -10.87
CA PHE A 58 -19.85 9.45 -9.43
C PHE A 58 -19.25 8.16 -8.88
N THR A 59 -18.72 8.24 -7.65
CA THR A 59 -18.16 7.08 -6.92
C THR A 59 -19.17 6.42 -5.99
N SER A 60 -20.42 6.88 -5.96
CA SER A 60 -21.49 6.30 -5.12
C SER A 60 -22.78 6.05 -5.91
N GLU A 61 -23.43 4.93 -5.62
CA GLU A 61 -24.71 4.54 -6.20
C GLU A 61 -25.80 5.57 -5.90
N LYS A 62 -25.84 6.05 -4.65
CA LYS A 62 -26.79 7.07 -4.16
C LYS A 62 -26.75 8.34 -5.01
N ASP A 63 -25.56 8.79 -5.40
CA ASP A 63 -25.41 10.00 -6.19
C ASP A 63 -25.87 9.80 -7.64
N ILE A 64 -25.57 8.64 -8.24
CA ILE A 64 -26.10 8.28 -9.57
C ILE A 64 -27.62 8.26 -9.53
N ASN A 65 -28.20 7.53 -8.56
CA ASN A 65 -29.65 7.40 -8.44
C ASN A 65 -30.33 8.77 -8.25
N LYS A 66 -29.76 9.62 -7.37
CA LYS A 66 -30.29 10.96 -7.11
C LYS A 66 -30.17 11.85 -8.35
N PHE A 67 -29.04 11.84 -9.05
CA PHE A 67 -28.85 12.61 -10.27
C PHE A 67 -29.88 12.22 -11.33
N CYS A 68 -30.01 10.92 -11.59
CA CYS A 68 -30.91 10.43 -12.63
C CYS A 68 -32.39 10.73 -12.32
N ARG A 69 -32.80 10.71 -11.04
CA ARG A 69 -34.16 11.10 -10.62
C ARG A 69 -34.45 12.60 -10.78
N ILE A 70 -33.45 13.47 -10.55
CA ILE A 70 -33.62 14.92 -10.63
C ILE A 70 -33.56 15.40 -12.08
N PHE A 71 -32.55 14.95 -12.81
CA PHE A 71 -32.19 15.51 -14.12
C PHE A 71 -32.69 14.67 -15.31
N ASN A 72 -33.15 13.44 -15.07
CA ASN A 72 -33.68 12.52 -16.10
C ASN A 72 -32.81 12.44 -17.37
N PRO A 73 -31.50 12.16 -17.26
CA PRO A 73 -30.64 12.05 -18.43
C PRO A 73 -31.08 10.86 -19.30
N PRO A 74 -31.00 10.97 -20.63
CA PRO A 74 -31.34 9.87 -21.54
C PRO A 74 -30.39 8.67 -21.38
N THR A 75 -29.15 8.89 -20.93
CA THR A 75 -28.17 7.83 -20.64
C THR A 75 -27.85 7.78 -19.15
N CYS A 76 -27.93 6.59 -18.55
CA CYS A 76 -27.37 6.30 -17.22
C CYS A 76 -26.02 5.63 -17.37
N ASN A 77 -24.96 6.23 -16.82
CA ASN A 77 -23.67 5.60 -16.65
C ASN A 77 -23.58 5.04 -15.22
N CYS A 78 -23.58 3.72 -15.10
CA CYS A 78 -23.61 3.03 -13.81
C CYS A 78 -22.25 3.07 -13.10
N ASN A 79 -21.14 3.35 -13.80
CA ASN A 79 -19.79 3.32 -13.25
C ASN A 79 -19.47 2.01 -12.48
N LEU A 80 -20.03 0.88 -12.92
CA LEU A 80 -19.92 -0.43 -12.25
C LEU A 80 -20.59 -0.49 -10.85
N LEU A 81 -21.48 0.45 -10.54
CA LEU A 81 -22.22 0.50 -9.27
C LEU A 81 -23.65 -0.06 -9.45
N PRO A 82 -24.27 -0.59 -8.37
CA PRO A 82 -25.59 -1.23 -8.40
C PRO A 82 -26.74 -0.20 -8.50
N VAL A 83 -26.88 0.46 -9.66
CA VAL A 83 -27.91 1.47 -9.89
C VAL A 83 -29.32 0.87 -9.79
N ASP A 84 -30.23 1.61 -9.17
CA ASP A 84 -31.63 1.22 -8.96
C ASP A 84 -32.32 0.87 -10.29
N GLU A 85 -32.89 -0.33 -10.37
CA GLU A 85 -33.56 -0.83 -11.58
C GLU A 85 -34.69 0.10 -12.05
N THR A 86 -35.39 0.77 -11.13
CA THR A 86 -36.46 1.70 -11.51
C THR A 86 -35.95 2.86 -12.38
N ILE A 87 -34.66 3.18 -12.27
CA ILE A 87 -33.97 4.17 -13.10
C ILE A 87 -33.54 3.53 -14.43
N LEU A 88 -32.91 2.35 -14.39
CA LEU A 88 -32.49 1.60 -15.58
C LEU A 88 -33.66 1.32 -16.53
N MET A 89 -34.85 1.07 -15.97
CA MET A 89 -36.08 0.85 -16.72
C MET A 89 -36.64 2.12 -17.39
N LYS A 90 -36.27 3.31 -16.93
CA LYS A 90 -36.75 4.59 -17.49
C LYS A 90 -35.80 5.21 -18.53
N VAL A 91 -34.50 5.01 -18.38
CA VAL A 91 -33.52 5.60 -19.31
C VAL A 91 -33.56 4.95 -20.68
N GLU A 92 -33.06 5.66 -21.69
CA GLU A 92 -32.96 5.15 -23.06
C GLU A 92 -31.73 4.26 -23.23
N LYS A 93 -30.63 4.60 -22.56
CA LYS A 93 -29.33 3.94 -22.71
C LYS A 93 -28.64 3.74 -21.37
N ILE A 94 -27.86 2.66 -21.27
CA ILE A 94 -27.11 2.29 -20.07
C ILE A 94 -25.64 2.08 -20.44
N LYS A 95 -24.72 2.65 -19.66
CA LYS A 95 -23.26 2.49 -19.79
C LYS A 95 -22.65 1.93 -18.51
N ASN A 96 -21.57 1.19 -18.67
CA ASN A 96 -20.75 0.57 -17.64
C ASN A 96 -21.60 -0.21 -16.65
N TYR A 97 -22.55 -0.97 -17.19
CA TYR A 97 -23.41 -1.86 -16.42
C TYR A 97 -22.59 -3.08 -16.01
N ASP A 98 -22.55 -3.37 -14.73
CA ASP A 98 -21.94 -4.59 -14.21
C ASP A 98 -23.05 -5.62 -13.97
N ILE A 99 -22.97 -6.73 -14.72
CA ILE A 99 -23.99 -7.79 -14.65
C ILE A 99 -23.95 -8.52 -13.31
N ASP A 100 -22.82 -8.48 -12.60
CA ASP A 100 -22.67 -9.12 -11.29
C ASP A 100 -23.58 -8.47 -10.25
N ASN A 101 -23.97 -7.20 -10.44
CA ASN A 101 -24.96 -6.54 -9.60
C ASN A 101 -26.37 -7.15 -9.73
N PHE A 102 -26.70 -7.71 -10.90
CA PHE A 102 -27.95 -8.45 -11.08
C PHE A 102 -27.93 -9.77 -10.30
N LEU A 103 -26.80 -10.49 -10.35
CA LEU A 103 -26.61 -11.74 -9.60
C LEU A 103 -26.73 -11.53 -8.09
N ARG A 104 -26.07 -10.50 -7.55
CA ARG A 104 -26.20 -10.14 -6.12
C ARG A 104 -27.64 -9.86 -5.71
N THR A 105 -28.41 -9.25 -6.61
CA THR A 105 -29.83 -9.00 -6.36
C THR A 105 -30.61 -10.31 -6.31
N MET A 106 -30.28 -11.28 -7.18
CA MET A 106 -30.89 -12.62 -7.14
C MET A 106 -30.52 -13.39 -5.88
N GLU A 107 -29.23 -13.43 -5.50
CA GLU A 107 -28.75 -14.13 -4.30
C GLU A 107 -29.45 -13.66 -3.02
N MET A 108 -29.69 -12.35 -2.88
CA MET A 108 -30.48 -11.81 -1.76
C MET A 108 -31.93 -12.33 -1.75
N PHE A 109 -32.55 -12.53 -2.91
CA PHE A 109 -33.88 -13.12 -3.01
C PHE A 109 -33.86 -14.64 -2.81
N ASP A 110 -32.76 -15.33 -3.18
CA ASP A 110 -32.62 -16.77 -3.00
C ASP A 110 -32.40 -17.14 -1.53
N GLU A 111 -31.67 -16.33 -0.74
CA GLU A 111 -31.60 -16.51 0.72
C GLU A 111 -32.99 -16.39 1.38
N GLU A 112 -33.82 -15.44 0.95
CA GLU A 112 -35.21 -15.31 1.43
C GLU A 112 -36.08 -16.50 0.99
N ARG A 113 -35.90 -17.02 -0.23
CA ARG A 113 -36.66 -18.17 -0.77
C ARG A 113 -36.23 -19.51 -0.17
N MET A 114 -34.94 -19.72 0.09
CA MET A 114 -34.43 -20.95 0.70
C MET A 114 -34.90 -21.13 2.15
N ILE A 115 -35.18 -20.02 2.84
CA ILE A 115 -35.83 -20.05 4.17
C ILE A 115 -37.28 -20.56 4.07
N GLU A 116 -37.96 -20.34 2.94
CA GLU A 116 -39.38 -20.69 2.75
C GLU A 116 -39.62 -22.05 2.10
N GLU A 117 -38.77 -22.52 1.17
CA GLU A 117 -39.11 -23.66 0.28
C GLU A 117 -38.15 -24.87 0.32
N GLY A 118 -37.05 -24.84 1.10
CA GLY A 118 -36.11 -25.97 1.19
C GLY A 118 -35.11 -26.05 0.04
N GLU A 119 -34.03 -26.84 0.22
CA GLU A 119 -32.80 -26.88 -0.58
C GLU A 119 -32.97 -27.46 -2.01
N GLU A 120 -33.65 -26.77 -2.93
CA GLU A 120 -33.51 -27.00 -4.38
C GLU A 120 -32.70 -25.86 -5.03
N GLU A 121 -31.84 -26.18 -6.01
CA GLU A 121 -31.14 -25.19 -6.84
C GLU A 121 -32.15 -24.33 -7.60
N ILE A 122 -32.35 -23.09 -7.14
CA ILE A 122 -33.30 -22.14 -7.73
C ILE A 122 -32.69 -21.59 -9.03
N GLY A 123 -33.24 -21.99 -10.19
CA GLY A 123 -32.91 -21.41 -11.49
C GLY A 123 -33.45 -19.98 -11.67
N ILE A 124 -33.05 -19.28 -12.75
CA ILE A 124 -33.51 -17.91 -13.01
C ILE A 124 -35.01 -17.92 -13.30
N THR A 125 -35.81 -17.17 -12.54
CA THR A 125 -37.27 -17.10 -12.74
C THR A 125 -37.63 -16.34 -14.01
N GLU A 126 -38.78 -16.63 -14.64
CA GLU A 126 -39.22 -15.88 -15.84
C GLU A 126 -39.37 -14.37 -15.59
N LYS A 127 -39.72 -13.96 -14.36
CA LYS A 127 -39.78 -12.55 -13.98
C LYS A 127 -38.40 -11.90 -14.00
N GLU A 128 -37.37 -12.60 -13.50
CA GLU A 128 -35.98 -12.15 -13.55
C GLU A 128 -35.46 -12.11 -14.98
N LYS A 129 -35.76 -13.12 -15.80
CA LYS A 129 -35.42 -13.13 -17.23
C LYS A 129 -36.00 -11.92 -17.95
N GLU A 130 -37.28 -11.61 -17.72
CA GLU A 130 -37.93 -10.46 -18.37
C GLU A 130 -37.34 -9.11 -17.93
N ARG A 131 -36.94 -8.99 -16.65
CA ARG A 131 -36.25 -7.80 -16.13
C ARG A 131 -34.91 -7.59 -16.81
N ILE A 132 -34.04 -8.61 -16.80
CA ILE A 132 -32.71 -8.48 -17.36
C ILE A 132 -32.73 -8.31 -18.88
N ARG A 133 -33.67 -8.94 -19.61
CA ARG A 133 -33.90 -8.69 -21.04
C ARG A 133 -34.10 -7.20 -21.35
N LYS A 134 -34.99 -6.53 -20.60
CA LYS A 134 -35.28 -5.11 -20.79
C LYS A 134 -34.10 -4.20 -20.49
N ILE A 135 -33.28 -4.58 -19.50
CA ILE A 135 -32.06 -3.85 -19.16
C ILE A 135 -31.03 -4.01 -20.28
N ILE A 136 -30.71 -5.25 -20.66
CA ILE A 136 -29.69 -5.57 -21.68
C ILE A 136 -30.00 -4.91 -23.02
N GLN A 137 -31.27 -4.86 -23.41
CA GLN A 137 -31.73 -4.15 -24.61
C GLN A 137 -31.42 -2.64 -24.60
N LYS A 138 -30.90 -2.06 -23.52
CA LYS A 138 -30.49 -0.65 -23.42
C LYS A 138 -29.00 -0.47 -23.16
N VAL A 139 -28.26 -1.56 -22.94
CA VAL A 139 -26.84 -1.51 -22.53
C VAL A 139 -25.95 -1.29 -23.76
N GLU A 140 -25.15 -0.23 -23.70
CA GLU A 140 -24.08 0.06 -24.68
C GLU A 140 -22.75 -0.55 -24.25
N THR A 141 -22.46 -0.59 -22.93
CA THR A 141 -21.23 -1.19 -22.39
C THR A 141 -21.53 -2.02 -21.14
N ILE A 142 -21.10 -3.29 -21.15
CA ILE A 142 -21.30 -4.25 -20.08
C ILE A 142 -19.97 -4.75 -19.53
N THR A 143 -19.91 -5.00 -18.22
CA THR A 143 -18.80 -5.65 -17.53
C THR A 143 -19.30 -6.93 -16.85
N CYS A 144 -18.52 -8.00 -16.95
CA CYS A 144 -18.81 -9.32 -16.37
C CYS A 144 -17.49 -10.00 -16.01
N LEU A 145 -16.98 -9.77 -14.80
CA LEU A 145 -15.71 -10.36 -14.37
C LEU A 145 -15.90 -11.68 -13.62
N SER A 146 -17.11 -11.95 -13.14
CA SER A 146 -17.47 -13.18 -12.44
C SER A 146 -17.95 -14.28 -13.39
N ASP A 147 -18.01 -15.50 -12.87
CA ASP A 147 -18.66 -16.63 -13.52
C ASP A 147 -20.17 -16.47 -13.42
N ILE A 148 -20.88 -16.52 -14.54
CA ILE A 148 -22.34 -16.37 -14.57
C ILE A 148 -22.99 -17.60 -15.22
N PRO A 149 -24.24 -17.93 -14.87
CA PRO A 149 -24.95 -19.07 -15.44
C PRO A 149 -25.07 -18.98 -16.97
N GLU A 150 -24.96 -20.12 -17.66
CA GLU A 150 -25.09 -20.18 -19.13
C GLU A 150 -26.40 -19.58 -19.63
N GLU A 151 -27.49 -19.78 -18.88
CA GLU A 151 -28.80 -19.20 -19.19
C GLU A 151 -28.76 -17.67 -19.25
N LEU A 152 -28.00 -17.02 -18.37
CA LEU A 152 -27.86 -15.56 -18.38
C LEU A 152 -27.04 -15.06 -19.56
N ILE A 153 -26.02 -15.84 -19.97
CA ILE A 153 -25.22 -15.56 -21.17
C ILE A 153 -26.07 -15.70 -22.44
N GLU A 154 -26.94 -16.72 -22.51
CA GLU A 154 -27.91 -16.87 -23.59
C GLU A 154 -28.83 -15.65 -23.69
N ILE A 155 -29.44 -15.23 -22.57
CA ILE A 155 -30.29 -14.04 -22.53
C ILE A 155 -29.53 -12.80 -23.00
N LEU A 156 -28.28 -12.63 -22.59
CA LEU A 156 -27.42 -11.53 -23.03
C LEU A 156 -27.20 -11.54 -24.54
N ILE A 157 -26.82 -12.68 -25.11
CA ILE A 157 -26.53 -12.82 -26.54
C ILE A 157 -27.78 -12.57 -27.40
N GLU A 158 -28.94 -13.04 -26.96
CA GLU A 158 -30.19 -12.87 -27.70
C GLU A 158 -30.68 -11.41 -27.72
N ASN A 159 -30.42 -10.67 -26.64
CA ASN A 159 -31.01 -9.35 -26.38
C ASN A 159 -30.03 -8.18 -26.52
N MET A 160 -28.74 -8.44 -26.69
CA MET A 160 -27.75 -7.37 -26.86
C MET A 160 -28.03 -6.52 -28.10
N GLN A 161 -27.81 -5.21 -27.96
CA GLN A 161 -27.91 -4.28 -29.06
C GLN A 161 -26.72 -4.39 -30.02
N LYS A 162 -26.96 -4.03 -31.29
CA LYS A 162 -25.88 -3.86 -32.25
C LYS A 162 -24.87 -2.84 -31.73
N GLY A 163 -23.60 -3.25 -31.71
CA GLY A 163 -22.49 -2.39 -31.33
C GLY A 163 -22.19 -2.35 -29.82
N ILE A 164 -22.79 -3.23 -29.01
CA ILE A 164 -22.44 -3.38 -27.59
C ILE A 164 -20.93 -3.61 -27.40
N LYS A 165 -20.38 -3.09 -26.31
CA LYS A 165 -19.01 -3.41 -25.86
C LYS A 165 -19.05 -4.27 -24.60
N ILE A 166 -18.21 -5.29 -24.57
CA ILE A 166 -18.15 -6.25 -23.46
C ILE A 166 -16.77 -6.19 -22.84
N ARG A 167 -16.70 -6.04 -21.51
CA ARG A 167 -15.51 -6.29 -20.70
C ARG A 167 -15.76 -7.52 -19.86
N CYS A 168 -14.88 -8.51 -19.91
CA CYS A 168 -15.14 -9.77 -19.21
C CYS A 168 -13.89 -10.50 -18.73
N GLY A 169 -14.09 -11.41 -17.78
CA GLY A 169 -13.06 -12.36 -17.36
C GLY A 169 -12.85 -13.48 -18.39
N GLU A 170 -11.76 -14.23 -18.22
CA GLU A 170 -11.37 -15.34 -19.10
C GLU A 170 -12.47 -16.41 -19.22
N VAL A 171 -13.01 -16.90 -18.11
CA VAL A 171 -14.00 -17.98 -18.07
C VAL A 171 -15.28 -17.58 -18.81
N PHE A 172 -15.81 -16.39 -18.52
CA PHE A 172 -16.96 -15.83 -19.23
C PHE A 172 -16.69 -15.77 -20.74
N SER A 173 -15.51 -15.31 -21.16
CA SER A 173 -15.19 -15.17 -22.58
C SER A 173 -15.25 -16.49 -23.35
N VAL A 174 -14.81 -17.60 -22.72
CA VAL A 174 -14.88 -18.95 -23.30
C VAL A 174 -16.34 -19.39 -23.45
N LEU A 175 -17.14 -19.23 -22.40
CA LEU A 175 -18.55 -19.61 -22.39
C LEU A 175 -19.36 -18.78 -23.40
N PHE A 176 -19.11 -17.48 -23.46
CA PHE A 176 -19.74 -16.55 -24.39
C PHE A 176 -19.52 -16.97 -25.85
N GLU A 177 -18.29 -17.31 -26.24
CA GLU A 177 -17.99 -17.81 -27.59
C GLU A 177 -18.71 -19.13 -27.88
N ARG A 178 -18.73 -20.07 -26.92
CA ARG A 178 -19.43 -21.35 -27.07
C ARG A 178 -20.93 -21.17 -27.26
N ILE A 179 -21.54 -20.22 -26.54
CA ILE A 179 -22.98 -19.96 -26.62
C ILE A 179 -23.33 -19.18 -27.89
N ILE A 180 -22.47 -18.26 -28.37
CA ILE A 180 -22.66 -17.62 -29.68
C ILE A 180 -22.80 -18.67 -30.79
N ASP A 181 -21.96 -19.71 -30.76
CA ASP A 181 -22.02 -20.80 -31.74
C ASP A 181 -23.29 -21.64 -31.61
N LYS A 182 -23.77 -21.85 -30.38
CA LYS A 182 -25.03 -22.57 -30.08
C LYS A 182 -26.25 -21.80 -30.59
N VAL A 183 -26.32 -20.50 -30.30
CA VAL A 183 -27.46 -19.62 -30.63
C VAL A 183 -27.44 -19.18 -32.11
N LYS A 184 -26.28 -19.24 -32.79
CA LYS A 184 -26.11 -18.90 -34.21
C LYS A 184 -26.58 -17.47 -34.55
N ILE A 185 -26.14 -16.48 -33.78
CA ILE A 185 -26.48 -15.07 -34.05
C ILE A 185 -25.87 -14.58 -35.37
N LYS A 186 -26.54 -13.62 -36.00
CA LYS A 186 -26.03 -12.95 -37.21
C LYS A 186 -24.82 -12.09 -36.88
N GLU A 187 -23.87 -11.99 -37.82
CA GLU A 187 -22.63 -11.21 -37.66
C GLU A 187 -22.87 -9.74 -37.32
N GLU A 188 -23.95 -9.15 -37.84
CA GLU A 188 -24.35 -7.77 -37.54
C GLU A 188 -24.70 -7.51 -36.06
N LYS A 189 -24.91 -8.57 -35.28
CA LYS A 189 -25.15 -8.53 -33.83
C LYS A 189 -23.89 -8.81 -33.01
N TYR A 190 -22.75 -9.11 -33.63
CA TYR A 190 -21.52 -9.29 -32.85
C TYR A 190 -21.17 -8.02 -32.07
N PRO A 191 -20.58 -8.16 -30.86
CA PRO A 191 -20.10 -7.02 -30.09
C PRO A 191 -19.12 -6.17 -30.92
N SER A 192 -19.21 -4.84 -30.79
CA SER A 192 -18.26 -3.94 -31.45
C SER A 192 -16.87 -3.97 -30.83
N GLU A 193 -16.76 -4.44 -29.59
CA GLU A 193 -15.52 -4.56 -28.85
C GLU A 193 -15.67 -5.59 -27.73
N ILE A 194 -14.68 -6.47 -27.59
CA ILE A 194 -14.58 -7.42 -26.47
C ILE A 194 -13.22 -7.20 -25.80
N ILE A 195 -13.22 -6.85 -24.52
CA ILE A 195 -12.05 -6.68 -23.68
C ILE A 195 -12.03 -7.84 -22.69
N ILE A 196 -11.04 -8.73 -22.81
CA ILE A 196 -10.89 -9.90 -21.95
C ILE A 196 -9.78 -9.62 -20.95
N GLU A 197 -10.06 -9.80 -19.66
CA GLU A 197 -9.09 -9.68 -18.57
C GLU A 197 -8.73 -11.09 -18.09
N GLY A 198 -7.45 -11.45 -18.22
CA GLY A 198 -6.97 -12.77 -17.82
C GLY A 198 -5.79 -13.28 -18.64
N ASN A 199 -5.37 -14.51 -18.36
CA ASN A 199 -4.14 -15.09 -18.89
C ASN A 199 -4.42 -15.97 -20.11
N THR A 200 -5.08 -15.41 -21.12
CA THR A 200 -5.56 -16.14 -22.31
C THR A 200 -4.95 -15.67 -23.63
N ASN A 201 -4.62 -16.62 -24.51
CA ASN A 201 -4.19 -16.35 -25.89
C ASN A 201 -5.35 -16.14 -26.88
N GLY A 202 -6.60 -16.37 -26.50
CA GLY A 202 -7.77 -16.19 -27.37
C GLY A 202 -7.86 -17.17 -28.56
N VAL A 203 -7.15 -18.31 -28.55
CA VAL A 203 -7.13 -19.27 -29.68
C VAL A 203 -8.51 -19.87 -29.98
N TRP A 204 -9.40 -19.94 -28.99
CA TRP A 204 -10.77 -20.45 -29.17
C TRP A 204 -11.72 -19.46 -29.84
N ILE A 205 -11.32 -18.19 -30.00
CA ILE A 205 -12.21 -17.16 -30.53
C ILE A 205 -12.37 -17.34 -32.04
N LYS A 206 -13.60 -17.45 -32.50
CA LYS A 206 -13.93 -17.60 -33.93
C LYS A 206 -14.27 -16.25 -34.56
N ASN A 207 -14.09 -16.17 -35.89
CA ASN A 207 -14.38 -14.97 -36.70
C ASN A 207 -13.67 -13.72 -36.18
N ILE A 208 -12.40 -13.85 -35.81
CA ILE A 208 -11.58 -12.79 -35.20
C ILE A 208 -11.52 -11.57 -36.10
N GLU A 209 -11.44 -11.75 -37.41
CA GLU A 209 -11.42 -10.69 -38.41
C GLU A 209 -12.68 -9.82 -38.42
N LYS A 210 -13.78 -10.31 -37.82
CA LYS A 210 -15.07 -9.61 -37.71
C LYS A 210 -15.31 -9.03 -36.31
N LYS A 211 -14.39 -9.24 -35.36
CA LYS A 211 -14.48 -8.82 -33.98
C LYS A 211 -13.30 -7.93 -33.62
N ASN A 212 -13.52 -6.88 -32.82
CA ASN A 212 -12.44 -6.07 -32.27
C ASN A 212 -12.14 -6.57 -30.85
N ILE A 213 -11.12 -7.41 -30.73
CA ILE A 213 -10.80 -8.12 -29.50
C ILE A 213 -9.53 -7.55 -28.89
N ARG A 214 -9.61 -7.26 -27.60
CA ARG A 214 -8.50 -6.80 -26.77
C ARG A 214 -8.34 -7.75 -25.61
N ILE A 215 -7.11 -8.13 -25.31
CA ILE A 215 -6.80 -8.92 -24.12
C ILE A 215 -5.90 -8.07 -23.23
N ILE A 216 -6.27 -7.92 -21.96
CA ILE A 216 -5.47 -7.24 -20.94
C ILE A 216 -4.90 -8.33 -20.02
N TYR A 217 -3.57 -8.40 -19.98
CA TYR A 217 -2.84 -9.34 -19.12
C TYR A 217 -2.27 -8.66 -17.87
N ASP A 218 -2.41 -9.34 -16.74
CA ASP A 218 -1.77 -8.94 -15.48
C ASP A 218 -0.33 -9.47 -15.37
N ASP A 219 -0.05 -10.65 -15.91
CA ASP A 219 1.29 -11.23 -16.04
C ASP A 219 1.34 -12.17 -17.25
N ILE A 220 2.27 -11.94 -18.18
CA ILE A 220 2.30 -12.70 -19.43
C ILE A 220 3.38 -13.78 -19.39
N PRO A 221 3.01 -15.07 -19.48
CA PRO A 221 3.95 -16.11 -19.87
C PRO A 221 4.25 -15.96 -21.36
N GLU A 222 5.53 -15.82 -21.73
CA GLU A 222 5.98 -15.61 -23.12
C GLU A 222 5.41 -16.64 -24.11
N LYS A 223 5.17 -17.87 -23.67
CA LYS A 223 4.57 -18.97 -24.46
C LYS A 223 3.10 -18.72 -24.85
N VAL A 224 2.39 -17.84 -24.14
CA VAL A 224 0.98 -17.53 -24.43
C VAL A 224 0.89 -16.51 -25.56
N ILE A 225 1.83 -15.57 -25.63
CA ILE A 225 1.92 -14.56 -26.70
C ILE A 225 2.15 -15.20 -28.05
N SER A 226 3.10 -16.13 -28.15
CA SER A 226 3.47 -16.77 -29.43
C SER A 226 2.28 -17.45 -30.11
N ASN A 227 1.27 -17.83 -29.33
CA ASN A 227 0.09 -18.54 -29.80
C ASN A 227 -1.13 -17.63 -29.98
N THR A 228 -1.01 -16.32 -29.72
CA THR A 228 -2.14 -15.40 -29.87
C THR A 228 -2.46 -15.21 -31.36
N PRO A 229 -3.71 -15.41 -31.80
CA PRO A 229 -4.10 -15.22 -33.20
C PRO A 229 -3.87 -13.79 -33.72
N LYS A 230 -3.51 -13.68 -35.01
CA LYS A 230 -3.43 -12.38 -35.72
C LYS A 230 -4.81 -11.71 -35.72
N GLY A 231 -4.86 -10.43 -35.36
CA GLY A 231 -6.10 -9.63 -35.28
C GLY A 231 -6.54 -9.30 -33.84
N ILE A 232 -6.03 -10.00 -32.84
CA ILE A 232 -6.24 -9.67 -31.42
C ILE A 232 -5.19 -8.66 -30.97
N LYS A 233 -5.63 -7.57 -30.30
CA LYS A 233 -4.71 -6.61 -29.67
C LYS A 233 -4.42 -7.02 -28.24
N VAL A 234 -3.15 -7.13 -27.90
CA VAL A 234 -2.72 -7.53 -26.56
C VAL A 234 -2.21 -6.30 -25.82
N TYR A 235 -2.73 -6.09 -24.61
CA TYR A 235 -2.31 -5.05 -23.69
C TYR A 235 -1.70 -5.68 -22.46
N SER A 236 -0.61 -5.10 -21.96
CA SER A 236 0.19 -5.69 -20.89
C SER A 236 0.71 -4.65 -19.91
N HIS A 237 0.66 -4.98 -18.62
CA HIS A 237 1.41 -4.23 -17.60
C HIS A 237 2.90 -4.57 -17.59
N LYS A 238 3.31 -5.65 -18.27
CA LYS A 238 4.72 -6.03 -18.46
C LYS A 238 5.24 -5.58 -19.83
N ILE A 239 6.36 -4.84 -19.85
CA ILE A 239 7.06 -4.51 -21.09
C ILE A 239 7.79 -5.77 -21.57
N LEU A 240 7.54 -6.15 -22.83
CA LEU A 240 8.20 -7.26 -23.50
C LEU A 240 8.87 -6.73 -24.77
N ILE A 241 10.17 -6.94 -24.87
CA ILE A 241 10.93 -6.61 -26.07
C ILE A 241 11.27 -7.91 -26.78
N ASN A 242 10.45 -8.25 -27.78
CA ASN A 242 10.71 -9.39 -28.64
C ASN A 242 11.89 -9.07 -29.58
N GLU A 243 12.80 -10.04 -29.72
CA GLU A 243 13.95 -9.97 -30.63
C GLU A 243 13.57 -10.30 -32.08
N GLU A 244 12.44 -10.96 -32.29
CA GLU A 244 11.94 -11.37 -33.60
C GLU A 244 10.74 -10.52 -34.03
N ASN A 245 10.72 -10.18 -35.33
CA ASN A 245 9.64 -9.50 -36.07
C ASN A 245 8.33 -10.32 -36.08
N ASN A 246 7.80 -10.68 -34.91
CA ASN A 246 6.48 -11.26 -34.80
C ASN A 246 5.48 -10.12 -34.75
N GLU A 247 4.53 -10.13 -35.69
CA GLU A 247 3.43 -9.17 -35.92
C GLU A 247 2.50 -8.95 -34.72
N HIS A 248 2.83 -9.50 -33.55
CA HIS A 248 2.09 -9.37 -32.31
C HIS A 248 2.40 -8.02 -31.66
N ASN A 249 1.59 -7.01 -31.98
CA ASN A 249 1.62 -5.70 -31.32
C ASN A 249 1.14 -5.82 -29.86
N ILE A 250 2.04 -6.20 -28.96
CA ILE A 250 1.82 -6.06 -27.51
C ILE A 250 1.97 -4.58 -27.18
N ILE A 251 0.91 -4.00 -26.63
CA ILE A 251 0.85 -2.60 -26.27
C ILE A 251 1.03 -2.49 -24.75
N PRO A 252 2.15 -1.95 -24.27
CA PRO A 252 2.36 -1.75 -22.84
C PRO A 252 1.37 -0.70 -22.32
N ILE A 253 0.80 -0.95 -21.14
CA ILE A 253 -0.16 -0.07 -20.47
C ILE A 253 0.17 0.07 -18.98
N ARG A 254 -0.24 1.19 -18.40
CA ARG A 254 -0.12 1.44 -16.96
C ARG A 254 -1.29 0.82 -16.20
N THR A 255 -1.03 0.34 -14.99
CA THR A 255 -2.10 0.09 -14.02
C THR A 255 -2.72 1.42 -13.60
N SER A 256 -4.02 1.41 -13.24
CA SER A 256 -4.77 2.62 -12.87
C SER A 256 -4.89 2.82 -11.35
N SER A 257 -4.14 2.07 -10.56
CA SER A 257 -4.22 2.12 -9.10
C SER A 257 -3.42 3.28 -8.54
N ASN A 258 -4.06 4.09 -7.70
CA ASN A 258 -3.37 5.07 -6.86
C ASN A 258 -2.93 4.47 -5.51
N ASP A 259 -3.23 3.20 -5.23
CA ASP A 259 -2.87 2.52 -3.98
C ASP A 259 -1.48 1.90 -4.10
N ILE A 260 -0.47 2.67 -3.71
CA ILE A 260 0.95 2.29 -3.66
C ILE A 260 1.22 1.21 -2.58
N ASP A 261 0.32 1.04 -1.63
CA ASP A 261 0.47 0.10 -0.50
C ASP A 261 0.26 -1.38 -0.86
N ASN A 262 -0.23 -1.68 -2.07
CA ASN A 262 -0.45 -3.05 -2.52
C ASN A 262 0.68 -3.47 -3.47
N TYR A 263 1.52 -4.40 -3.03
CA TYR A 263 2.73 -4.92 -3.73
C TYR A 263 2.51 -5.42 -5.18
N ASN A 264 1.24 -5.60 -5.60
CA ASN A 264 0.86 -6.00 -6.95
C ASN A 264 0.56 -4.83 -7.89
N LEU A 265 0.62 -3.57 -7.43
CA LEU A 265 0.12 -2.39 -8.15
C LEU A 265 1.24 -1.42 -8.55
N PHE A 266 2.32 -1.93 -9.13
CA PHE A 266 3.28 -1.09 -9.86
C PHE A 266 2.74 -0.75 -11.25
N ASP A 267 2.99 0.47 -11.75
CA ASP A 267 2.45 0.90 -13.05
C ASP A 267 2.88 -0.03 -14.18
N ILE A 268 4.15 -0.45 -14.16
CA ILE A 268 4.80 -1.20 -15.22
C ILE A 268 5.79 -2.22 -14.65
N LYS A 269 5.75 -3.45 -15.17
CA LYS A 269 6.67 -4.56 -14.87
C LYS A 269 7.72 -4.70 -15.97
N ILE A 270 8.98 -4.92 -15.59
CA ILE A 270 10.11 -5.07 -16.51
C ILE A 270 10.97 -6.24 -16.05
N THR A 271 11.43 -7.06 -16.98
CA THR A 271 12.41 -8.11 -16.68
C THR A 271 13.78 -7.48 -16.40
N ILE A 272 14.44 -7.86 -15.30
CA ILE A 272 15.77 -7.31 -14.94
C ILE A 272 16.79 -7.49 -16.08
N ASN A 273 16.79 -8.63 -16.75
CA ASN A 273 17.73 -8.90 -17.84
C ASN A 273 17.53 -7.94 -19.04
N ASP A 274 16.30 -7.51 -19.29
CA ASP A 274 16.01 -6.60 -20.41
C ASP A 274 16.45 -5.16 -20.13
N ILE A 275 16.41 -4.71 -18.87
CA ILE A 275 16.91 -3.37 -18.52
C ILE A 275 18.44 -3.32 -18.49
N ILE A 276 19.11 -4.42 -18.14
CA ILE A 276 20.58 -4.50 -18.14
C ILE A 276 21.12 -4.46 -19.58
N ASN A 277 20.43 -5.09 -20.53
CA ASN A 277 20.79 -5.06 -21.94
C ASN A 277 20.65 -3.65 -22.53
N GLU A 278 21.73 -3.08 -23.07
CA GLU A 278 21.75 -1.69 -23.55
C GLU A 278 20.75 -1.41 -24.69
N GLU A 279 20.58 -2.32 -25.64
CA GLU A 279 19.68 -2.11 -26.78
C GLU A 279 18.22 -2.13 -26.32
N LYS A 280 17.86 -3.13 -25.51
CA LYS A 280 16.52 -3.26 -24.93
C LYS A 280 16.21 -2.10 -23.98
N ARG A 281 17.17 -1.67 -23.16
CA ARG A 281 17.04 -0.50 -22.27
C ARG A 281 16.60 0.77 -22.99
N LYS A 282 17.16 1.07 -24.17
CA LYS A 282 16.77 2.27 -24.95
C LYS A 282 15.29 2.21 -25.37
N LYS A 283 14.82 1.04 -25.81
CA LYS A 283 13.41 0.81 -26.17
C LYS A 283 12.50 0.91 -24.93
N ILE A 284 12.90 0.31 -23.80
CA ILE A 284 12.18 0.41 -22.52
C ILE A 284 12.04 1.87 -22.10
N HIS A 285 13.13 2.65 -22.11
CA HIS A 285 13.10 4.05 -21.69
C HIS A 285 12.13 4.89 -22.53
N ASN A 286 12.05 4.65 -23.84
CA ASN A 286 11.08 5.32 -24.71
C ASN A 286 9.63 4.97 -24.32
N ILE A 287 9.35 3.69 -24.10
CA ILE A 287 8.02 3.22 -23.66
C ILE A 287 7.63 3.85 -22.30
N LEU A 288 8.57 3.90 -21.35
CA LEU A 288 8.33 4.50 -20.04
C LEU A 288 7.98 6.00 -20.16
N ASN A 289 8.69 6.72 -21.03
CA ASN A 289 8.40 8.13 -21.30
C ASN A 289 7.02 8.33 -21.94
N ASP A 290 6.68 7.52 -22.95
CA ASP A 290 5.40 7.61 -23.67
C ASP A 290 4.20 7.33 -22.75
N LEU A 291 4.38 6.44 -21.78
CA LEU A 291 3.38 6.10 -20.77
C LEU A 291 3.36 7.10 -19.59
N TYR A 292 4.34 8.01 -19.48
CA TYR A 292 4.53 8.89 -18.33
C TYR A 292 4.62 8.11 -17.00
N ALA A 293 5.19 6.90 -17.03
CA ALA A 293 5.24 6.01 -15.87
C ALA A 293 6.08 6.62 -14.75
N ASN A 294 5.63 6.60 -13.50
CA ASN A 294 6.43 7.10 -12.37
C ASN A 294 6.86 5.97 -11.41
N CYS A 295 6.29 4.78 -11.60
CA CYS A 295 6.39 3.63 -10.70
C CYS A 295 6.70 2.38 -11.53
N ILE A 296 7.79 1.68 -11.22
CA ILE A 296 8.18 0.47 -11.96
C ILE A 296 8.54 -0.67 -11.02
N SER A 297 8.31 -1.90 -11.51
CA SER A 297 8.73 -3.13 -10.85
C SER A 297 9.70 -3.90 -11.74
N PHE A 298 10.77 -4.37 -11.13
CA PHE A 298 11.70 -5.33 -11.70
C PHE A 298 11.42 -6.73 -11.20
N ILE A 299 11.23 -7.65 -12.14
CA ILE A 299 10.89 -9.05 -11.87
C ILE A 299 11.97 -9.93 -12.50
N GLU A 300 12.56 -10.84 -11.72
CA GLU A 300 13.30 -11.96 -12.28
C GLU A 300 12.35 -13.03 -12.83
N PRO A 301 12.60 -13.57 -14.04
CA PRO A 301 11.81 -14.68 -14.55
C PRO A 301 11.92 -15.85 -13.55
N LEU A 302 10.78 -16.48 -13.24
CA LEU A 302 10.71 -17.68 -12.41
C LEU A 302 11.63 -18.76 -13.00
N GLN A 303 12.86 -18.87 -12.50
CA GLN A 303 13.73 -19.99 -12.84
C GLN A 303 13.08 -21.26 -12.28
N LYS A 304 12.87 -22.25 -13.15
CA LYS A 304 12.21 -23.53 -12.83
C LYS A 304 13.08 -24.49 -12.01
N THR A 305 14.29 -24.10 -11.61
CA THR A 305 15.26 -25.02 -11.02
C THR A 305 15.57 -24.61 -9.59
N PHE A 306 15.10 -25.43 -8.65
CA PHE A 306 15.65 -25.56 -7.30
C PHE A 306 17.05 -26.19 -7.39
N GLU A 307 17.99 -25.50 -8.03
CA GLU A 307 19.39 -25.88 -7.93
C GLU A 307 19.98 -25.16 -6.71
N GLU A 308 20.40 -25.96 -5.72
CA GLU A 308 20.96 -25.48 -4.45
C GLU A 308 22.31 -24.76 -4.65
N ASN A 309 22.93 -24.86 -5.84
CA ASN A 309 24.26 -24.34 -6.17
C ASN A 309 24.27 -23.24 -7.25
N VAL A 310 23.34 -22.29 -7.24
CA VAL A 310 23.38 -21.12 -8.13
C VAL A 310 24.42 -20.12 -7.61
N GLN A 311 25.45 -19.83 -8.41
CA GLN A 311 26.45 -18.78 -8.13
C GLN A 311 25.76 -17.42 -7.93
N ILE A 312 26.17 -16.68 -6.89
CA ILE A 312 25.71 -15.30 -6.66
C ILE A 312 26.02 -14.48 -7.91
N THR A 313 24.98 -13.97 -8.57
CA THR A 313 25.13 -13.11 -9.74
C THR A 313 25.19 -11.66 -9.27
N ASN A 314 26.18 -10.88 -9.69
CA ASN A 314 26.23 -9.45 -9.39
C ASN A 314 25.39 -8.70 -10.43
N ILE A 315 24.38 -7.94 -9.99
CA ILE A 315 23.56 -7.09 -10.86
C ILE A 315 23.73 -5.63 -10.44
N GLU A 316 24.32 -4.83 -11.32
CA GLU A 316 24.32 -3.37 -11.21
C GLU A 316 23.18 -2.80 -12.06
N LEU A 317 22.24 -2.13 -11.40
CA LEU A 317 21.09 -1.54 -12.10
C LEU A 317 21.52 -0.27 -12.84
N PRO A 318 21.22 -0.16 -14.15
CA PRO A 318 21.52 1.05 -14.90
C PRO A 318 20.62 2.21 -14.48
N GLU A 319 21.09 3.45 -14.67
CA GLU A 319 20.33 4.66 -14.32
C GLU A 319 18.98 4.72 -15.05
N LEU A 320 17.91 4.94 -14.29
CA LEU A 320 16.55 5.03 -14.80
C LEU A 320 16.18 6.46 -15.23
N PRO A 321 15.15 6.64 -16.06
CA PRO A 321 14.64 7.97 -16.39
C PRO A 321 14.27 8.78 -15.13
N LYS A 322 14.61 10.07 -15.11
CA LYS A 322 14.51 10.95 -13.91
C LYS A 322 13.10 11.11 -13.33
N HIS A 323 12.08 10.83 -14.15
CA HIS A 323 10.67 10.92 -13.78
C HIS A 323 10.18 9.67 -13.03
N ILE A 324 10.93 8.57 -13.04
CA ILE A 324 10.68 7.41 -12.18
C ILE A 324 11.05 7.78 -10.74
N LYS A 325 10.10 7.60 -9.82
CA LYS A 325 10.25 7.92 -8.38
C LYS A 325 10.09 6.70 -7.48
N TYR A 326 9.34 5.69 -7.93
CA TYR A 326 9.03 4.51 -7.16
C TYR A 326 9.60 3.28 -7.86
N LEU A 327 10.43 2.52 -7.14
CA LEU A 327 11.09 1.34 -7.67
C LEU A 327 10.89 0.15 -6.73
N PHE A 328 10.34 -0.93 -7.29
CA PHE A 328 10.30 -2.22 -6.64
C PHE A 328 11.15 -3.24 -7.36
N ILE A 329 11.91 -4.03 -6.60
CA ILE A 329 12.83 -5.01 -7.13
C ILE A 329 12.57 -6.34 -6.43
N ARG A 330 12.27 -7.36 -7.24
CA ARG A 330 12.14 -8.74 -6.76
C ARG A 330 13.16 -9.65 -7.42
N THR A 331 14.08 -10.21 -6.62
CA THR A 331 15.21 -11.03 -7.13
C THR A 331 15.55 -12.18 -6.19
N LYS A 332 16.28 -13.19 -6.68
CA LYS A 332 16.76 -14.34 -5.89
C LYS A 332 18.24 -14.59 -6.14
N LYS A 333 19.04 -14.77 -5.08
CA LYS A 333 20.47 -15.18 -5.15
C LYS A 333 21.37 -14.26 -6.02
N THR A 334 21.09 -12.97 -6.06
CA THR A 334 21.79 -11.84 -6.69
C THR A 334 22.46 -10.84 -5.71
N LYS A 335 23.74 -10.47 -5.85
CA LYS A 335 24.22 -9.23 -5.21
C LYS A 335 23.70 -8.02 -6.01
N LEU A 336 22.91 -7.14 -5.39
CA LEU A 336 22.31 -5.99 -6.06
C LEU A 336 23.08 -4.71 -5.79
N ILE A 337 23.50 -4.00 -6.84
CA ILE A 337 24.14 -2.68 -6.75
C ILE A 337 23.17 -1.64 -7.31
N ILE A 338 22.77 -0.68 -6.47
CA ILE A 338 21.75 0.33 -6.78
C ILE A 338 22.37 1.73 -6.77
N ASN A 339 22.36 2.35 -7.94
CA ASN A 339 22.87 3.69 -8.19
C ASN A 339 21.77 4.56 -8.82
N GLN A 340 20.80 4.98 -8.01
CA GLN A 340 19.56 5.63 -8.48
C GLN A 340 19.31 6.95 -7.75
N GLN A 341 19.78 8.05 -8.32
CA GLN A 341 19.74 9.36 -7.66
C GLN A 341 18.31 9.88 -7.41
N TYR A 342 17.40 9.64 -8.35
CA TYR A 342 16.09 10.30 -8.41
C TYR A 342 14.95 9.52 -7.76
N ILE A 343 15.22 8.29 -7.30
CA ILE A 343 14.24 7.41 -6.65
C ILE A 343 13.96 7.94 -5.24
N GLU A 344 12.67 8.03 -4.91
CA GLU A 344 12.17 8.50 -3.62
C GLU A 344 11.73 7.33 -2.73
N THR A 345 11.17 6.27 -3.33
CA THR A 345 10.77 5.06 -2.62
C THR A 345 11.40 3.84 -3.29
N LEU A 346 12.13 3.05 -2.49
CA LEU A 346 12.78 1.82 -2.92
C LEU A 346 12.30 0.65 -2.07
N ILE A 347 11.70 -0.34 -2.72
CA ILE A 347 11.27 -1.58 -2.10
C ILE A 347 12.06 -2.73 -2.71
N ILE A 348 12.70 -3.55 -1.88
CA ILE A 348 13.49 -4.69 -2.32
C ILE A 348 13.00 -5.93 -1.60
N GLU A 349 12.49 -6.89 -2.36
CA GLU A 349 12.17 -8.23 -1.88
C GLU A 349 13.19 -9.19 -2.48
N SER A 350 14.00 -9.80 -1.62
CA SER A 350 15.05 -10.66 -2.11
C SER A 350 15.42 -11.76 -1.16
N ASP A 351 15.60 -12.98 -1.69
CA ASP A 351 16.09 -14.14 -0.94
C ASP A 351 17.64 -14.13 -0.89
N ASN A 352 18.26 -12.96 -0.66
CA ASN A 352 19.66 -12.68 -1.02
C ASN A 352 20.62 -12.40 0.13
N PRO A 353 21.93 -12.64 -0.08
CA PRO A 353 22.92 -12.32 0.91
C PRO A 353 23.33 -10.84 0.91
N SER A 354 23.31 -10.04 -0.18
CA SER A 354 23.81 -8.64 -0.11
C SER A 354 23.18 -7.58 -1.05
N ILE A 355 23.00 -6.36 -0.53
CA ILE A 355 22.60 -5.14 -1.28
C ILE A 355 23.68 -4.06 -1.12
N GLU A 356 24.05 -3.38 -2.20
CA GLU A 356 24.95 -2.24 -2.22
C GLU A 356 24.24 -0.96 -2.69
N LEU A 357 24.12 0.05 -1.82
CA LEU A 357 23.51 1.36 -2.16
C LEU A 357 24.62 2.40 -2.39
N LEU A 358 24.64 3.03 -3.58
CA LEU A 358 25.71 3.98 -3.97
C LEU A 358 25.26 5.45 -3.96
N ASN A 359 24.28 5.81 -4.81
CA ASN A 359 23.80 7.19 -4.97
C ASN A 359 22.28 7.23 -4.89
N THR A 360 21.76 7.31 -3.68
CA THR A 360 20.32 7.30 -3.37
C THR A 360 19.91 8.62 -2.72
N LEU A 361 20.42 9.74 -3.27
CA LEU A 361 20.27 11.06 -2.67
C LEU A 361 18.83 11.45 -2.37
N HIS A 362 17.87 11.15 -3.24
CA HIS A 362 16.46 11.53 -3.05
C HIS A 362 15.64 10.48 -2.29
N LEU A 363 16.25 9.39 -1.84
CA LEU A 363 15.56 8.30 -1.18
C LEU A 363 14.96 8.78 0.15
N LYS A 364 13.64 8.71 0.25
CA LYS A 364 12.84 9.02 1.44
C LYS A 364 12.36 7.77 2.15
N GLU A 365 12.09 6.70 1.41
CA GLU A 365 11.60 5.45 1.96
C GLU A 365 12.40 4.26 1.44
N LEU A 366 12.89 3.45 2.37
CA LEU A 366 13.61 2.22 2.08
C LEU A 366 12.94 1.05 2.81
N LYS A 367 12.48 0.07 2.02
CA LYS A 367 11.88 -1.15 2.53
C LYS A 367 12.62 -2.36 2.00
N ILE A 368 13.08 -3.20 2.92
CA ILE A 368 13.90 -4.37 2.59
C ILE A 368 13.27 -5.61 3.20
N ILE A 369 13.14 -6.68 2.40
CA ILE A 369 12.53 -7.94 2.77
C ILE A 369 13.47 -9.09 2.41
N GLY A 370 13.85 -9.92 3.40
CA GLY A 370 14.57 -11.19 3.16
C GLY A 370 16.10 -11.12 3.02
N VAL A 371 16.72 -9.99 3.35
CA VAL A 371 18.14 -9.71 3.02
C VAL A 371 19.10 -9.97 4.20
N ASN A 372 20.28 -10.53 3.91
CA ASN A 372 21.28 -10.91 4.94
C ASN A 372 22.51 -9.99 5.08
N GLU A 373 22.72 -9.01 4.19
CA GLU A 373 23.84 -8.06 4.23
C GLU A 373 23.46 -6.79 3.45
N ILE A 374 23.88 -5.62 3.96
CA ILE A 374 23.76 -4.35 3.25
C ILE A 374 25.11 -3.64 3.38
N ASP A 375 25.71 -3.28 2.24
CA ASP A 375 26.93 -2.47 2.15
C ASP A 375 26.57 -1.09 1.58
N GLU A 376 26.98 0.00 2.23
CA GLU A 376 26.76 1.36 1.73
C GLU A 376 28.11 1.98 1.39
N LYS A 377 28.33 2.33 0.11
CA LYS A 377 29.60 2.93 -0.35
C LYS A 377 29.32 4.18 -1.17
N GLN A 378 29.68 5.36 -0.67
CA GLN A 378 29.70 6.57 -1.51
C GLN A 378 30.95 6.56 -2.40
N ARG A 379 30.79 6.36 -3.71
CA ARG A 379 31.87 6.68 -4.67
C ARG A 379 32.02 8.19 -4.78
N GLY A 380 33.01 8.72 -4.05
CA GLY A 380 33.79 9.92 -4.38
C GLY A 380 32.99 11.20 -4.65
N LYS A 381 33.02 12.13 -3.69
CA LYS A 381 32.93 13.56 -4.00
C LYS A 381 33.89 13.87 -5.16
N LEU A 382 33.35 14.37 -6.27
CA LEU A 382 34.09 15.22 -7.18
C LEU A 382 34.65 16.39 -6.36
N GLN A 383 35.89 16.26 -5.89
CA GLN A 383 36.70 17.39 -5.48
C GLN A 383 36.96 18.23 -6.73
N PHE A 384 36.11 19.24 -6.95
CA PHE A 384 36.54 20.40 -7.71
C PHE A 384 37.64 21.11 -6.90
N GLY A 385 38.87 21.14 -7.44
CA GLY A 385 39.84 22.18 -7.08
C GLY A 385 41.25 21.73 -6.72
N PHE A 386 42.13 21.82 -7.71
CA PHE A 386 43.57 22.10 -7.65
C PHE A 386 44.58 21.01 -7.23
N LYS A 387 45.41 20.71 -8.24
CA LYS A 387 46.70 20.00 -8.17
C LYS A 387 47.62 20.61 -7.11
N GLN A 388 48.19 19.78 -6.24
CA GLN A 388 49.61 19.83 -5.87
C GLN A 388 50.04 18.44 -5.34
N LYS A 389 51.19 17.96 -5.82
CA LYS A 389 51.82 16.67 -5.48
C LYS A 389 52.32 16.64 -4.02
N PRO A 390 52.40 15.46 -3.39
CA PRO A 390 52.70 15.31 -1.96
C PRO A 390 54.20 15.45 -1.67
N LYS A 391 54.54 16.00 -0.49
CA LYS A 391 55.79 15.66 0.19
C LYS A 391 55.45 14.71 1.34
N GLN A 392 56.14 13.58 1.35
CA GLN A 392 56.19 12.60 2.43
C GLN A 392 56.73 13.25 3.71
N GLU A 393 56.43 12.62 4.85
CA GLU A 393 56.80 12.99 6.24
C GLU A 393 55.72 13.77 7.00
N GLU A 394 54.60 13.08 7.27
CA GLU A 394 53.81 13.22 8.51
C GLU A 394 52.79 12.06 8.64
N GLN A 395 53.21 10.84 8.27
CA GLN A 395 52.55 9.61 8.67
C GLN A 395 53.13 9.22 10.03
N GLU A 396 52.36 9.42 11.11
CA GLU A 396 52.38 8.60 12.35
C GLU A 396 51.64 9.25 13.55
N LYS A 397 51.02 10.43 13.42
CA LYS A 397 50.33 11.07 14.58
C LYS A 397 48.90 11.59 14.37
N LYS A 398 48.18 11.12 13.34
CA LYS A 398 46.75 11.43 13.14
C LYS A 398 45.88 10.22 12.74
N GLU A 399 46.22 9.03 13.24
CA GLU A 399 45.40 7.82 13.04
C GLU A 399 44.50 7.45 14.23
N LYS A 400 44.28 8.38 15.18
CA LYS A 400 43.37 8.14 16.32
C LYS A 400 42.11 9.01 16.38
N ASP A 401 41.94 9.97 15.48
CA ASP A 401 40.74 10.81 15.43
C ASP A 401 40.31 11.04 13.97
N LYS A 402 39.56 10.09 13.40
CA LYS A 402 38.61 10.25 12.27
C LYS A 402 37.93 8.91 11.93
N LEU A 403 37.03 8.44 12.80
CA LEU A 403 35.87 7.67 12.35
C LEU A 403 34.90 8.66 11.69
N SER A 404 35.18 9.08 10.46
CA SER A 404 34.30 9.97 9.71
C SER A 404 33.26 9.16 8.95
N PHE A 405 32.04 9.16 9.49
CA PHE A 405 30.79 8.74 8.88
C PHE A 405 30.69 9.12 7.38
N GLU A 406 30.66 8.13 6.48
CA GLU A 406 30.36 8.32 5.04
C GLU A 406 29.14 7.50 4.56
N ASN A 407 28.25 7.14 5.48
CA ASN A 407 26.96 6.52 5.16
C ASN A 407 25.87 7.57 5.36
N THR A 408 25.46 8.24 4.28
CA THR A 408 24.31 9.14 4.37
C THR A 408 23.31 8.74 3.30
N LEU A 409 22.16 8.25 3.78
CA LEU A 409 20.87 8.33 3.12
C LEU A 409 20.24 9.65 3.60
N PRO A 410 20.70 10.82 3.10
CA PRO A 410 20.50 12.11 3.77
C PRO A 410 19.04 12.56 3.83
N ASN A 411 18.19 11.96 3.00
CA ASN A 411 16.78 12.28 2.90
C ASN A 411 15.87 11.17 3.40
N LEU A 412 16.42 10.08 3.95
CA LEU A 412 15.62 8.96 4.42
C LEU A 412 14.73 9.39 5.58
N GLU A 413 13.43 9.17 5.45
CA GLU A 413 12.40 9.44 6.44
C GLU A 413 11.86 8.14 7.06
N VAL A 414 11.82 7.05 6.29
CA VAL A 414 11.28 5.75 6.72
C VAL A 414 12.24 4.62 6.37
N LEU A 415 12.59 3.81 7.38
CA LEU A 415 13.35 2.57 7.23
C LEU A 415 12.49 1.39 7.70
N GLN A 416 12.21 0.44 6.81
CA GLN A 416 11.44 -0.76 7.13
C GLN A 416 12.22 -2.03 6.75
N LEU A 417 12.47 -2.89 7.74
CA LEU A 417 13.19 -4.15 7.58
C LEU A 417 12.29 -5.32 7.96
N ILE A 418 12.19 -6.33 7.09
CA ILE A 418 11.32 -7.49 7.30
C ILE A 418 12.11 -8.75 7.00
N ARG A 419 12.20 -9.69 7.94
CA ARG A 419 12.92 -10.97 7.76
C ARG A 419 14.36 -10.77 7.28
N CYS A 420 15.02 -9.75 7.82
CA CYS A 420 16.42 -9.47 7.52
C CYS A 420 17.34 -10.10 8.56
N TYR A 421 18.54 -10.49 8.15
CA TYR A 421 19.50 -11.17 9.00
C TYR A 421 20.86 -10.46 8.96
N ASN A 422 21.60 -10.44 10.06
CA ASN A 422 23.01 -10.03 10.10
C ASN A 422 23.31 -8.63 9.49
N LEU A 423 22.37 -7.69 9.59
CA LEU A 423 22.53 -6.36 9.00
C LEU A 423 23.27 -5.40 9.95
N ASN A 424 24.18 -4.60 9.41
CA ASN A 424 24.79 -3.48 10.14
C ASN A 424 24.53 -2.17 9.39
N ILE A 425 23.59 -1.38 9.89
CA ILE A 425 23.19 -0.11 9.28
C ILE A 425 23.66 1.02 10.18
N ASN A 426 24.61 1.81 9.71
CA ASN A 426 25.04 3.04 10.37
C ASN A 426 24.70 4.20 9.45
N THR A 427 23.77 5.07 9.85
CA THR A 427 23.33 6.19 9.00
C THR A 427 23.19 7.49 9.80
N THR A 428 23.76 8.55 9.26
CA THR A 428 23.68 9.90 9.85
C THR A 428 22.70 10.71 9.01
N THR A 429 21.41 10.62 9.33
CA THR A 429 20.37 11.37 8.63
C THR A 429 19.45 12.05 9.64
N ASN A 430 19.40 13.37 9.55
CA ASN A 430 18.51 14.13 10.41
C ASN A 430 17.03 13.95 10.07
N LYS A 431 16.64 13.17 9.04
CA LYS A 431 15.24 13.12 8.59
C LYS A 431 14.47 11.86 8.97
N ILE A 432 15.11 10.83 9.49
CA ILE A 432 14.40 9.59 9.85
C ILE A 432 13.33 9.89 10.89
N LYS A 433 12.08 9.60 10.53
CA LYS A 433 10.90 9.71 11.40
C LYS A 433 10.55 8.34 11.99
N ASN A 434 10.64 7.29 11.18
CA ASN A 434 10.16 5.95 11.53
C ASN A 434 11.21 4.88 11.23
N ILE A 435 11.41 3.99 12.21
CA ILE A 435 12.16 2.75 12.02
C ILE A 435 11.24 1.60 12.41
N GLU A 436 11.04 0.66 11.49
CA GLU A 436 10.21 -0.52 11.70
C GLU A 436 10.99 -1.80 11.36
N MET A 437 11.03 -2.76 12.28
CA MET A 437 11.68 -4.05 12.06
C MET A 437 10.75 -5.18 12.47
N THR A 438 10.57 -6.16 11.59
CA THR A 438 9.72 -7.33 11.83
C THR A 438 10.44 -8.62 11.47
N GLU A 439 10.45 -9.59 12.39
CA GLU A 439 11.05 -10.92 12.17
C GLU A 439 12.54 -10.87 11.75
N CYS A 440 13.30 -9.86 12.21
CA CYS A 440 14.73 -9.71 11.94
C CYS A 440 15.61 -10.42 12.98
N GLU A 441 16.82 -10.81 12.59
CA GLU A 441 17.77 -11.48 13.49
C GLU A 441 19.22 -10.97 13.32
N LYS A 442 19.99 -10.84 14.42
CA LYS A 442 21.42 -10.47 14.39
C LYS A 442 21.71 -9.10 13.76
N CYS A 443 20.80 -8.14 13.89
CA CYS A 443 20.95 -6.82 13.26
C CYS A 443 21.45 -5.76 14.25
N GLN A 444 22.32 -4.88 13.76
CA GLN A 444 22.83 -3.69 14.44
C GLN A 444 22.43 -2.43 13.66
N ILE A 445 21.82 -1.46 14.34
CA ILE A 445 21.40 -0.20 13.72
C ILE A 445 21.87 0.98 14.56
N SER A 446 22.62 1.90 13.94
CA SER A 446 22.96 3.20 14.54
C SER A 446 22.40 4.36 13.72
N VAL A 447 21.55 5.19 14.33
CA VAL A 447 20.88 6.31 13.67
C VAL A 447 21.01 7.58 14.50
N LYS A 448 21.35 8.69 13.85
CA LYS A 448 21.20 10.04 14.44
C LYS A 448 20.12 10.83 13.71
N SER A 449 18.99 11.11 14.35
CA SER A 449 17.89 11.88 13.76
C SER A 449 17.17 12.78 14.76
N ASP A 450 16.95 14.05 14.40
CA ASP A 450 16.19 15.01 15.21
C ASP A 450 14.68 14.95 14.95
N TYR A 451 14.23 14.09 14.03
CA TYR A 451 12.84 14.02 13.56
C TYR A 451 12.14 12.73 13.96
N LEU A 452 12.81 11.86 14.74
CA LEU A 452 12.30 10.57 15.14
C LEU A 452 10.95 10.68 15.88
N GLU A 453 9.94 9.98 15.38
CA GLU A 453 8.58 9.95 15.90
C GLU A 453 8.23 8.60 16.50
N LYS A 454 8.66 7.52 15.83
CA LYS A 454 8.23 6.16 16.17
C LYS A 454 9.33 5.14 15.92
N LEU A 455 9.45 4.22 16.86
CA LEU A 455 10.19 2.98 16.72
C LEU A 455 9.26 1.80 16.92
N ASN A 456 9.28 0.83 16.01
CA ASN A 456 8.40 -0.34 16.09
C ASN A 456 9.18 -1.62 15.80
N PHE A 457 9.29 -2.47 16.80
CA PHE A 457 10.07 -3.71 16.74
C PHE A 457 9.16 -4.88 17.09
N ASN A 458 9.02 -5.84 16.18
CA ASN A 458 8.11 -6.97 16.34
C ASN A 458 8.81 -8.29 16.00
N ARG A 459 8.79 -9.27 16.90
CA ARG A 459 9.34 -10.63 16.67
C ARG A 459 10.81 -10.67 16.27
N ASN A 460 11.61 -9.71 16.71
CA ASN A 460 13.04 -9.65 16.36
C ASN A 460 13.91 -10.38 17.40
N LYS A 461 15.05 -10.91 16.96
CA LYS A 461 16.01 -11.67 17.80
C LYS A 461 17.43 -11.14 17.70
N GLU A 462 18.17 -11.09 18.80
CA GLU A 462 19.59 -10.72 18.80
C GLU A 462 19.84 -9.36 18.11
N ILE A 463 19.17 -8.31 18.59
CA ILE A 463 19.19 -6.97 17.96
C ILE A 463 19.91 -5.96 18.87
N GLU A 464 20.74 -5.10 18.29
CA GLU A 464 21.31 -3.93 18.97
C GLU A 464 20.99 -2.63 18.20
N ILE A 465 20.36 -1.67 18.88
CA ILE A 465 19.95 -0.40 18.28
C ILE A 465 20.52 0.76 19.10
N LYS A 466 21.17 1.70 18.42
CA LYS A 466 21.68 2.95 18.99
C LYS A 466 21.07 4.14 18.26
N ILE A 467 20.43 5.01 19.00
CA ILE A 467 19.72 6.17 18.46
C ILE A 467 20.17 7.42 19.18
N ILE A 468 20.55 8.44 18.42
CA ILE A 468 20.78 9.79 18.92
C ILE A 468 19.65 10.67 18.41
N THR A 469 18.84 11.21 19.31
CA THR A 469 17.70 12.06 18.94
C THR A 469 17.39 13.05 20.04
N ASP A 470 17.00 14.27 19.69
CA ASP A 470 16.43 15.23 20.64
C ASP A 470 14.90 15.30 20.58
N LYS A 471 14.23 14.36 19.89
CA LYS A 471 12.76 14.31 19.85
C LYS A 471 12.24 13.23 20.80
N ARG A 472 11.08 13.49 21.41
CA ARG A 472 10.34 12.47 22.16
C ARG A 472 9.64 11.54 21.17
N SER A 473 9.87 10.24 21.30
CA SER A 473 9.25 9.21 20.46
C SER A 473 8.41 8.23 21.27
N ASN A 474 7.49 7.56 20.58
CA ASN A 474 6.75 6.42 21.09
C ASN A 474 7.35 5.14 20.51
N ASN A 475 7.87 4.28 21.39
CA ASN A 475 8.67 3.13 21.00
C ASN A 475 7.98 1.85 21.45
N TYR A 476 7.85 0.89 20.55
CA TYR A 476 7.15 -0.36 20.79
C TYR A 476 8.10 -1.54 20.53
N ILE A 477 8.25 -2.42 21.51
CA ILE A 477 9.05 -3.65 21.44
C ILE A 477 8.10 -4.80 21.77
N LYS A 478 7.81 -5.64 20.79
CA LYS A 478 6.84 -6.73 20.91
C LYS A 478 7.44 -8.06 20.50
N GLU A 479 7.26 -9.10 21.32
CA GLU A 479 7.67 -10.47 21.01
C GLU A 479 9.17 -10.59 20.65
N CYS A 480 10.03 -9.69 21.17
CA CYS A 480 11.46 -9.66 20.88
C CYS A 480 12.27 -10.51 21.87
N GLU A 481 13.43 -11.02 21.42
CA GLU A 481 14.36 -11.84 22.21
C GLU A 481 15.80 -11.33 22.08
N ASN A 482 16.57 -11.27 23.18
CA ASN A 482 17.95 -10.77 23.18
C ASN A 482 18.07 -9.39 22.49
N PHE A 483 17.33 -8.40 22.99
CA PHE A 483 17.16 -7.10 22.33
C PHE A 483 17.76 -5.97 23.16
N LYS A 484 18.61 -5.15 22.54
CA LYS A 484 19.24 -4.00 23.17
C LYS A 484 18.90 -2.71 22.44
N LEU A 485 18.41 -1.71 23.18
CA LEU A 485 18.10 -0.38 22.65
C LEU A 485 18.72 0.70 23.53
N GLU A 486 19.59 1.51 22.92
CA GLU A 486 20.21 2.68 23.51
C GLU A 486 19.72 3.94 22.79
N ILE A 487 19.08 4.84 23.53
CA ILE A 487 18.63 6.14 23.02
C ILE A 487 19.33 7.24 23.82
N GLU A 488 20.23 7.96 23.16
CA GLU A 488 20.83 9.19 23.66
C GLU A 488 19.94 10.36 23.28
N SER A 489 19.34 11.01 24.28
CA SER A 489 18.42 12.12 24.09
C SER A 489 18.44 13.09 25.26
N ASN A 490 18.20 14.37 25.00
CA ASN A 490 17.84 15.31 26.07
C ASN A 490 16.38 15.18 26.50
N ASN A 491 15.53 14.58 25.66
CA ASN A 491 14.10 14.45 25.90
C ASN A 491 13.74 13.03 26.36
N GLU A 492 12.79 12.96 27.29
CA GLU A 492 12.30 11.70 27.84
C GLU A 492 11.47 10.92 26.82
N GLN A 493 11.65 9.60 26.77
CA GLN A 493 11.05 8.69 25.79
C GLN A 493 9.90 7.88 26.39
N ASN A 494 8.98 7.44 25.53
CA ASN A 494 7.92 6.49 25.91
C ASN A 494 8.25 5.12 25.32
N ILE A 495 8.30 4.08 26.16
CA ILE A 495 8.65 2.72 25.72
C ILE A 495 7.64 1.71 26.25
N ASP A 496 7.09 0.92 25.34
CA ASP A 496 6.23 -0.22 25.62
C ASP A 496 6.95 -1.52 25.23
N ILE A 497 7.09 -2.43 26.19
CA ILE A 497 7.68 -3.76 26.03
C ILE A 497 6.59 -4.79 26.30
N ILE A 498 6.27 -5.62 25.31
CA ILE A 498 5.20 -6.61 25.39
C ILE A 498 5.75 -7.96 24.93
N LYS A 499 5.65 -9.00 25.77
CA LYS A 499 6.16 -10.34 25.46
C LYS A 499 7.65 -10.37 25.08
N GLY A 500 8.46 -9.48 25.66
CA GLY A 500 9.91 -9.46 25.44
C GLY A 500 10.64 -10.49 26.31
N ASN A 501 11.75 -11.05 25.82
CA ASN A 501 12.63 -11.95 26.57
C ASN A 501 14.08 -11.44 26.48
N ILE A 502 14.74 -11.22 27.62
CA ILE A 502 16.12 -10.70 27.68
C ILE A 502 16.21 -9.37 26.91
N ILE A 503 15.69 -8.31 27.53
CA ILE A 503 15.59 -6.97 26.93
C ILE A 503 16.44 -5.98 27.73
N GLU A 504 17.35 -5.26 27.07
CA GLU A 504 18.19 -4.23 27.67
C GLU A 504 17.87 -2.85 27.08
N ILE A 505 17.42 -1.91 27.92
CA ILE A 505 17.14 -0.54 27.48
C ILE A 505 18.06 0.44 28.20
N LYS A 506 18.68 1.35 27.45
CA LYS A 506 19.39 2.52 27.95
C LYS A 506 18.77 3.80 27.39
N SER A 507 17.95 4.52 28.15
CA SER A 507 17.24 5.69 27.64
C SER A 507 16.76 6.63 28.75
N PRO A 508 16.69 7.96 28.54
CA PRO A 508 15.90 8.83 29.41
C PRO A 508 14.40 8.53 29.24
N LEU A 509 13.70 8.14 30.31
CA LEU A 509 12.34 7.61 30.21
C LEU A 509 11.31 8.55 30.84
N SER A 510 10.20 8.78 30.13
CA SER A 510 9.02 9.45 30.69
C SER A 510 8.00 8.41 31.15
N GLN A 511 7.76 7.40 30.30
CA GLN A 511 6.81 6.32 30.54
C GLN A 511 7.43 5.00 30.09
N LEU A 512 7.27 3.99 30.93
CA LEU A 512 7.70 2.63 30.65
C LEU A 512 6.58 1.65 30.99
N ILE A 513 6.16 0.87 30.00
CA ILE A 513 5.22 -0.24 30.17
C ILE A 513 5.95 -1.53 29.85
N ILE A 514 5.88 -2.50 30.78
CA ILE A 514 6.41 -3.84 30.61
C ILE A 514 5.24 -4.81 30.86
N ALA A 515 4.91 -5.63 29.87
CA ALA A 515 3.82 -6.59 29.94
C ALA A 515 4.26 -7.96 29.43
N GLU A 516 3.89 -9.03 30.13
CA GLU A 516 4.11 -10.43 29.74
C GLU A 516 5.58 -10.74 29.37
N SER A 517 6.54 -10.03 29.96
CA SER A 517 7.96 -10.03 29.55
C SER A 517 8.88 -10.67 30.59
N LYS A 518 10.01 -11.21 30.16
CA LYS A 518 10.98 -11.91 31.00
C LYS A 518 12.37 -11.28 30.91
N GLU A 519 13.05 -11.23 32.06
CA GLU A 519 14.44 -10.79 32.17
C GLU A 519 14.72 -9.41 31.56
N VAL A 520 13.87 -8.42 31.89
CA VAL A 520 14.03 -7.05 31.41
C VAL A 520 15.02 -6.28 32.30
N SER A 521 15.99 -5.62 31.68
CA SER A 521 17.00 -4.75 32.30
C SER A 521 16.89 -3.33 31.75
N ILE A 522 16.75 -2.34 32.63
CA ILE A 522 16.57 -0.94 32.25
C ILE A 522 17.60 -0.06 32.96
N LYS A 523 18.31 0.77 32.19
CA LYS A 523 19.19 1.83 32.69
C LYS A 523 18.70 3.16 32.13
N GLY A 524 18.49 4.16 32.97
CA GLY A 524 17.91 5.41 32.50
C GLY A 524 18.29 6.62 33.33
N ASN A 525 17.60 7.73 33.05
CA ASN A 525 17.75 8.95 33.84
C ASN A 525 17.09 8.82 35.22
N GLU A 526 17.48 9.68 36.15
CA GLU A 526 16.92 9.74 37.50
C GLU A 526 15.45 10.19 37.57
N LYS A 527 14.75 10.44 36.47
CA LYS A 527 13.38 10.97 36.48
C LYS A 527 12.51 10.26 35.47
N CYS A 528 11.60 9.41 35.95
CA CYS A 528 10.57 8.76 35.16
C CYS A 528 9.18 9.12 35.71
N ASN A 529 8.21 9.47 34.86
CA ASN A 529 6.87 9.85 35.33
C ASN A 529 6.02 8.64 35.69
N SER A 530 6.11 7.55 34.92
CA SER A 530 5.28 6.37 35.15
C SER A 530 5.98 5.07 34.74
N LEU A 531 5.96 4.09 35.64
CA LEU A 531 6.35 2.71 35.41
C LEU A 531 5.13 1.79 35.60
N LYS A 532 4.86 0.91 34.62
CA LYS A 532 3.83 -0.12 34.73
C LYS A 532 4.42 -1.48 34.38
N VAL A 533 4.33 -2.44 35.30
CA VAL A 533 4.84 -3.81 35.13
C VAL A 533 3.71 -4.81 35.35
N VAL A 534 3.40 -5.59 34.32
CA VAL A 534 2.27 -6.53 34.28
C VAL A 534 2.77 -7.92 33.90
N GLU A 535 2.50 -8.94 34.72
CA GLU A 535 2.80 -10.35 34.40
C GLU A 535 4.24 -10.54 33.88
N SER A 536 5.23 -9.86 34.49
CA SER A 536 6.61 -9.78 33.99
C SER A 536 7.67 -9.99 35.06
N THR A 537 8.87 -10.43 34.65
CA THR A 537 10.07 -10.52 35.50
C THR A 537 11.11 -9.47 35.12
N ILE A 538 11.62 -8.76 36.13
CA ILE A 538 12.62 -7.70 35.98
C ILE A 538 13.95 -8.18 36.53
N ASN A 539 15.03 -8.01 35.78
CA ASN A 539 16.39 -8.34 36.22
C ASN A 539 17.06 -7.14 36.93
N GLU A 540 17.19 -6.02 36.22
CA GLU A 540 17.77 -4.78 36.73
C GLU A 540 16.88 -3.59 36.36
N ILE A 541 16.65 -2.66 37.28
CA ILE A 541 15.98 -1.39 36.98
C ILE A 541 16.69 -0.25 37.71
N ASP A 542 17.28 0.65 36.94
CA ASP A 542 17.97 1.84 37.43
C ASP A 542 17.26 3.09 36.92
N ILE A 543 16.04 3.30 37.43
CA ILE A 543 15.23 4.49 37.22
C ILE A 543 14.45 4.83 38.49
N LYS A 544 14.03 6.10 38.61
CA LYS A 544 13.24 6.61 39.74
C LYS A 544 11.86 7.08 39.27
N PRO A 545 10.86 6.19 39.22
CA PRO A 545 9.52 6.53 38.75
C PRO A 545 8.68 7.24 39.82
N LYS A 546 7.95 8.31 39.44
CA LYS A 546 6.99 9.00 40.32
C LYS A 546 5.71 8.20 40.56
N ARG A 547 5.26 7.47 39.54
CA ARG A 547 4.08 6.61 39.60
C ARG A 547 4.45 5.18 39.24
N ILE A 548 3.98 4.22 40.03
CA ILE A 548 4.24 2.80 39.82
C ILE A 548 2.93 2.02 39.80
N ILE A 549 2.81 1.11 38.85
CA ILE A 549 1.73 0.12 38.78
C ILE A 549 2.36 -1.27 38.65
N LEU A 550 2.13 -2.12 39.63
CA LEU A 550 2.51 -3.53 39.61
C LEU A 550 1.25 -4.40 39.53
N LYS A 551 1.19 -5.32 38.57
CA LYS A 551 0.03 -6.19 38.38
C LYS A 551 0.42 -7.63 38.07
N ARG A 552 -0.01 -8.59 38.90
CA ARG A 552 0.14 -10.06 38.66
C ARG A 552 1.56 -10.52 38.29
N ASN A 553 2.60 -9.91 38.85
CA ASN A 553 3.96 -10.33 38.54
C ASN A 553 4.31 -11.60 39.34
N GLU A 554 4.91 -12.60 38.67
CA GLU A 554 5.23 -13.91 39.27
C GLU A 554 6.30 -13.83 40.36
N GLU A 555 7.31 -12.97 40.16
CA GLU A 555 8.37 -12.72 41.14
C GLU A 555 8.64 -11.22 41.28
N TYR A 556 8.48 -10.70 42.50
CA TYR A 556 8.96 -9.36 42.85
C TYR A 556 10.40 -9.43 43.36
N LYS A 557 11.39 -9.17 42.50
CA LYS A 557 12.75 -8.83 42.96
C LYS A 557 12.73 -7.40 43.53
N ARG A 558 13.42 -7.18 44.65
CA ARG A 558 13.44 -5.90 45.38
C ARG A 558 14.03 -4.78 44.51
N MET A 559 13.18 -4.09 43.77
CA MET A 559 13.53 -2.88 43.03
C MET A 559 13.54 -1.69 44.00
N SER A 560 14.57 -0.84 43.97
CA SER A 560 14.63 0.36 44.81
C SER A 560 13.78 1.46 44.21
N LEU A 561 12.54 1.61 44.69
CA LEU A 561 11.55 2.53 44.12
C LEU A 561 11.12 3.64 45.11
N LYS A 562 12.05 4.06 45.95
CA LYS A 562 11.82 4.98 47.09
C LYS A 562 11.27 6.36 46.73
N GLU A 563 11.46 6.79 45.49
CA GLU A 563 11.05 8.13 45.03
C GLU A 563 9.60 8.20 44.53
N ALA A 564 8.85 7.10 44.55
CA ALA A 564 7.49 7.08 44.03
C ALA A 564 6.49 7.75 44.96
N GLU A 565 5.70 8.69 44.41
CA GLU A 565 4.63 9.38 45.13
C GLU A 565 3.29 8.64 45.03
N GLU A 566 3.09 7.84 43.98
CA GLU A 566 1.87 7.04 43.76
C GLU A 566 2.23 5.60 43.42
N ILE A 567 1.71 4.66 44.22
CA ILE A 567 1.97 3.22 44.07
C ILE A 567 0.65 2.47 43.98
N CYS A 568 0.48 1.67 42.93
CA CYS A 568 -0.65 0.77 42.72
C CYS A 568 -0.16 -0.68 42.65
N ILE A 569 -0.71 -1.55 43.49
CA ILE A 569 -0.35 -2.97 43.57
C ILE A 569 -1.64 -3.78 43.39
N ILE A 570 -1.69 -4.58 42.34
CA ILE A 570 -2.93 -5.21 41.88
C ILE A 570 -2.69 -6.71 41.67
N ARG A 571 -3.51 -7.57 42.29
CA ARG A 571 -3.49 -9.04 42.05
C ARG A 571 -2.12 -9.69 42.24
N MET A 572 -1.35 -9.23 43.22
CA MET A 572 -0.08 -9.85 43.60
C MET A 572 -0.33 -10.98 44.59
N LYS A 573 0.51 -12.02 44.58
CA LYS A 573 0.45 -13.15 45.52
C LYS A 573 1.80 -13.36 46.22
N ASP A 574 1.74 -13.81 47.47
CA ASP A 574 2.89 -14.30 48.26
C ASP A 574 4.14 -13.38 48.25
N SER A 575 3.93 -12.06 48.15
CA SER A 575 4.99 -11.07 47.96
C SER A 575 5.22 -10.21 49.20
N THR A 576 6.48 -9.86 49.48
CA THR A 576 6.83 -8.90 50.54
C THR A 576 7.33 -7.58 49.95
N PHE A 577 6.64 -6.50 50.26
CA PHE A 577 6.98 -5.13 49.87
C PHE A 577 7.57 -4.38 51.06
N GLU A 578 8.88 -4.11 51.02
CA GLU A 578 9.62 -3.36 52.04
C GLU A 578 10.46 -2.25 51.38
N GLY A 579 10.47 -1.05 51.96
CA GLY A 579 11.35 0.04 51.52
C GLY A 579 10.93 0.72 50.20
N LEU A 580 9.66 0.59 49.81
CA LEU A 580 9.08 1.25 48.64
C LEU A 580 8.29 2.51 48.97
N PHE A 581 7.90 2.68 50.23
CA PHE A 581 6.87 3.64 50.64
C PHE A 581 7.44 4.94 51.20
N ASP A 582 8.76 5.12 51.15
CA ASP A 582 9.47 6.20 51.85
C ASP A 582 8.91 7.60 51.50
N ASN A 583 8.59 7.88 50.22
CA ASN A 583 7.99 9.14 49.74
C ASN A 583 6.55 8.98 49.21
N CYS A 584 5.89 7.86 49.53
CA CYS A 584 4.59 7.51 48.94
C CYS A 584 3.46 8.34 49.56
N LYS A 585 2.74 9.10 48.73
CA LYS A 585 1.58 9.92 49.15
C LYS A 585 0.24 9.21 48.88
N LYS A 586 0.19 8.39 47.82
CA LYS A 586 -0.99 7.65 47.38
C LYS A 586 -0.68 6.16 47.21
N LEU A 587 -1.40 5.32 47.94
CA LEU A 587 -1.27 3.87 47.88
C LEU A 587 -2.60 3.22 47.51
N TYR A 588 -2.60 2.40 46.45
CA TYR A 588 -3.73 1.58 46.03
C TYR A 588 -3.33 0.11 46.05
N ILE A 589 -4.08 -0.70 46.80
CA ILE A 589 -3.90 -2.16 46.84
C ILE A 589 -5.24 -2.82 46.51
N ASP A 590 -5.23 -3.74 45.58
CA ASP A 590 -6.43 -4.33 44.99
C ASP A 590 -6.24 -5.83 44.71
N GLU A 591 -7.18 -6.66 45.16
CA GLU A 591 -7.23 -8.11 44.90
C GLU A 591 -5.90 -8.86 45.20
N CYS A 592 -5.12 -8.43 46.21
CA CYS A 592 -3.83 -9.06 46.55
C CYS A 592 -4.00 -10.17 47.61
N GLU A 593 -3.30 -11.29 47.44
CA GLU A 593 -3.38 -12.46 48.34
C GLU A 593 -2.04 -12.70 49.03
N ASN A 594 -2.04 -13.03 50.34
CA ASN A 594 -0.84 -13.38 51.12
C ASN A 594 0.35 -12.40 51.02
N CYS A 595 0.10 -11.13 50.73
CA CYS A 595 1.15 -10.12 50.59
C CYS A 595 1.46 -9.44 51.93
N LYS A 596 2.74 -9.16 52.20
CA LYS A 596 3.20 -8.41 53.38
C LYS A 596 3.70 -7.03 52.97
N PHE A 597 3.14 -5.98 53.58
CA PHE A 597 3.55 -4.59 53.34
C PHE A 597 4.23 -4.03 54.59
N ILE A 598 5.48 -3.59 54.47
CA ILE A 598 6.28 -3.02 55.58
C ILE A 598 6.51 -1.53 55.31
N ILE A 599 5.86 -0.68 56.11
CA ILE A 599 5.91 0.78 56.00
C ILE A 599 6.65 1.34 57.22
N LYS A 600 7.82 1.98 57.02
CA LYS A 600 8.71 2.42 58.11
C LYS A 600 8.44 3.87 58.57
N GLN A 601 8.00 4.74 57.67
CA GLN A 601 7.73 6.16 57.92
C GLN A 601 6.48 6.55 57.10
N ASN A 602 5.50 7.23 57.72
CA ASN A 602 4.16 7.35 57.15
C ASN A 602 3.91 8.75 56.55
N GLU A 603 4.19 8.91 55.25
CA GLU A 603 3.82 10.10 54.45
C GLU A 603 2.56 9.86 53.57
N ILE A 604 1.89 8.73 53.76
CA ILE A 604 0.74 8.30 52.96
C ILE A 604 -0.51 9.07 53.40
N ASN A 605 -0.95 9.99 52.55
CA ASN A 605 -2.15 10.80 52.81
C ASN A 605 -3.43 10.16 52.24
N LYS A 606 -3.32 9.29 51.23
CA LYS A 606 -4.45 8.63 50.58
C LYS A 606 -4.17 7.16 50.36
N MET A 607 -4.89 6.30 51.08
CA MET A 607 -4.81 4.85 50.94
C MET A 607 -6.18 4.29 50.54
N LYS A 608 -6.20 3.40 49.54
CA LYS A 608 -7.41 2.64 49.18
C LYS A 608 -7.05 1.15 49.09
N LEU A 609 -7.79 0.36 49.85
CA LEU A 609 -7.70 -1.09 49.92
C LEU A 609 -9.00 -1.67 49.41
N THR A 610 -8.94 -2.50 48.37
CA THR A 610 -10.07 -3.26 47.85
C THR A 610 -9.77 -4.75 47.89
N LYS A 611 -10.82 -5.54 48.07
CA LYS A 611 -10.73 -6.99 48.31
C LYS A 611 -9.98 -7.70 47.20
#